data_AF-A0A3D0N5N9-F1
#
_entry.id   AF-A0A3D0N5N9-F1
#
_cell.length_a   1.000
_cell.length_b   1.000
_cell.length_c   1.000
_cell.angle_alpha   90.00
_cell.angle_beta   90.00
_cell.angle_gamma   90.00
#
_symmetry.space_group_name_H-M   'P 1'
#
loop_
_entity.id
_entity.type
_entity.pdbx_description
1 polymer ?
#
loop_
_entity_poly.entity_id
_entity_poly.type
_entity_poly.pdbx_seq_one_letter_code
_entity_poly.pdbx_strand_id
1 'polypeptide(L)' 'GSDANVFNERGIPSVILATGPADVHTVNESVDVERMAESARWLSETLVLIAEEAQ' A
#
# COMPACT_ATOMS: atom_id res chain seq x y z
N GLY A 1 -7.00 -12.17 4.18
CA GLY A 1 -6.31 -11.47 5.28
C GLY A 1 -5.01 -10.92 4.74
N SER A 2 -4.52 -9.84 5.33
CA SER A 2 -3.22 -9.24 5.01
C SER A 2 -2.38 -9.13 6.28
N ASP A 3 -1.09 -8.87 6.15
CA ASP A 3 -0.18 -8.61 7.27
C ASP A 3 -0.68 -7.45 8.15
N ALA A 4 -1.41 -6.48 7.58
CA ALA A 4 -2.06 -5.44 8.36
C ALA A 4 -3.04 -5.98 9.39
N ASN A 5 -3.71 -7.12 9.16
CA ASN A 5 -4.56 -7.74 10.19
C ASN A 5 -3.71 -8.14 11.41
N VAL A 6 -2.59 -8.82 11.17
CA VAL A 6 -1.67 -9.26 12.22
C VAL A 6 -1.04 -8.07 12.94
N PHE A 7 -0.69 -7.00 12.22
CA PHE A 7 -0.11 -5.79 12.83
C PHE A 7 -1.14 -5.03 13.66
N ASN A 8 -2.37 -4.87 13.18
CA ASN A 8 -3.45 -4.24 13.94
C ASN A 8 -3.77 -5.03 15.21
N GLU A 9 -3.79 -6.37 15.15
CA GLU A 9 -3.94 -7.24 16.34
C GLU A 9 -2.81 -7.05 17.36
N ARG A 10 -1.63 -6.62 16.92
CA ARG A 10 -0.46 -6.32 17.78
C ARG A 10 -0.38 -4.84 18.21
N GLY A 11 -1.42 -4.05 17.95
CA GLY A 11 -1.48 -2.65 18.35
C GLY A 11 -0.63 -1.70 17.50
N ILE A 12 -0.23 -2.13 16.29
CA ILE A 12 0.43 -1.26 15.30
C ILE A 12 -0.62 -0.85 14.26
N PRO A 13 -1.13 0.39 14.30
CA PRO A 13 -2.13 0.86 13.33
C PRO A 13 -1.59 0.72 11.91
N SER A 14 -2.26 -0.12 11.11
CA SER A 14 -1.79 -0.50 9.78
C SER A 14 -2.94 -0.48 8.78
N VAL A 15 -2.68 0.09 7.60
CA VAL A 15 -3.62 0.14 6.47
C VAL A 15 -3.03 -0.56 5.25
N ILE A 16 -3.88 -0.94 4.30
CA ILE A 16 -3.45 -1.51 3.02
C ILE A 16 -3.57 -0.46 1.93
N LEU A 17 -2.48 -0.28 1.19
CA LEU A 17 -2.45 0.51 -0.02
C LEU A 17 -2.53 -0.44 -1.22
N ALA A 18 -3.45 -0.17 -2.15
CA ALA A 18 -3.52 -0.92 -3.40
C ALA A 18 -2.26 -0.67 -4.24
N THR A 19 -1.77 -1.71 -4.92
CA THR A 19 -0.60 -1.65 -5.81
C THR A 19 -0.92 -1.91 -7.29
N GLY A 20 -2.20 -2.17 -7.60
CA GLY A 20 -2.72 -2.32 -8.96
C GLY A 20 -2.55 -3.66 -9.70
N PRO A 21 -2.17 -4.81 -9.09
CA PRO A 21 -2.01 -6.04 -9.85
C PRO A 21 -3.36 -6.63 -10.27
N ALA A 22 -3.36 -7.36 -11.38
CA ALA A 22 -4.45 -8.18 -11.88
C ALA A 22 -4.02 -9.65 -11.97
N ASP A 23 -4.99 -10.57 -11.81
CA ASP A 23 -4.79 -12.02 -11.95
C ASP A 23 -3.66 -12.60 -11.07
N VAL A 24 -3.54 -12.08 -9.84
CA VAL A 24 -2.51 -12.47 -8.86
C VAL A 24 -2.53 -13.97 -8.61
N HIS A 25 -1.33 -14.58 -8.50
CA HIS A 25 -1.13 -16.02 -8.32
C HIS A 25 -1.53 -16.88 -9.54
N THR A 26 -1.48 -16.29 -10.73
CA THR A 26 -1.64 -17.02 -11.99
C THR A 26 -0.45 -16.77 -12.91
N VAL A 27 -0.32 -17.55 -13.98
CA VAL A 27 0.69 -17.31 -15.04
C VAL A 27 0.38 -16.07 -15.89
N ASN A 28 -0.81 -15.47 -15.71
CA ASN A 28 -1.24 -14.26 -16.40
C ASN A 28 -1.16 -13.02 -15.50
N GLU A 29 -0.51 -13.13 -14.33
CA GLU A 29 -0.35 -12.02 -13.40
C GLU A 29 0.31 -10.84 -14.12
N SER A 30 -0.33 -9.68 -13.99
CA SER A 30 0.09 -8.46 -14.67
C SER A 30 -0.19 -7.23 -13.82
N VAL A 31 0.42 -6.11 -14.17
CA VAL A 31 0.23 -4.85 -13.48
C VAL A 31 0.35 -3.70 -14.46
N ASP A 32 -0.50 -2.70 -14.27
CA ASP A 32 -0.42 -1.45 -15.01
C ASP A 32 0.67 -0.54 -14.40
N VAL A 33 1.61 -0.11 -15.23
CA VAL A 33 2.77 0.68 -14.79
C VAL A 33 2.36 2.05 -14.25
N GLU A 34 1.31 2.68 -14.81
CA GLU A 34 0.81 3.96 -14.33
C GLU A 34 0.16 3.79 -12.94
N ARG A 35 -0.60 2.71 -12.72
CA ARG A 35 -1.18 2.39 -11.41
C ARG A 35 -0.11 2.11 -10.35
N MET A 36 0.98 1.44 -10.74
CA MET A 36 2.14 1.27 -9.86
C MET A 36 2.77 2.61 -9.48
N ALA A 37 2.96 3.52 -10.44
CA ALA A 37 3.53 4.84 -10.18
C ALA A 37 2.62 5.68 -9.28
N GLU A 38 1.30 5.64 -9.50
CA GLU A 38 0.31 6.28 -8.61
C GLU A 38 0.36 5.73 -7.19
N SER A 39 0.49 4.42 -7.03
CA SER A 39 0.59 3.78 -5.71
C SER A 39 1.84 4.25 -4.95
N ALA A 40 2.98 4.35 -5.63
CA ALA A 40 4.20 4.90 -5.05
C ALA A 40 4.06 6.38 -4.66
N ARG A 41 3.34 7.16 -5.50
CA ARG A 41 3.03 8.55 -5.20
C ARG A 41 2.19 8.67 -3.93
N TRP A 42 1.11 7.89 -3.80
CA TRP A 42 0.26 7.89 -2.60
C TRP A 42 1.04 7.58 -1.33
N LEU A 43 1.96 6.61 -1.38
CA LEU A 43 2.86 6.31 -0.26
C LEU A 43 3.69 7.54 0.13
N SER A 44 4.34 8.17 -0.86
CA SER A 44 5.21 9.33 -0.60
C SER A 44 4.43 10.54 -0.05
N GLU A 45 3.27 10.87 -0.61
CA GLU A 45 2.43 11.97 -0.15
C GLU A 45 1.90 11.71 1.26
N THR A 46 1.50 10.47 1.57
CA THR A 46 1.07 10.09 2.91
C THR A 46 2.19 10.25 3.94
N LEU A 47 3.42 9.84 3.60
CA LEU A 47 4.57 9.99 4.48
C LEU A 47 4.91 11.47 4.75
N VAL A 48 4.80 12.33 3.73
CA VAL A 48 5.02 13.78 3.89
C VAL A 48 3.98 14.37 4.85
N LEU A 49 2.70 14.09 4.66
CA LEU A 49 1.63 14.59 5.53
C LEU A 49 1.84 14.17 6.99
N ILE A 50 2.19 12.89 7.24
CA ILE A 50 2.46 12.38 8.59
C ILE A 50 3.69 13.06 9.20
N ALA A 51 4.73 13.30 8.39
CA ALA A 51 5.94 13.97 8.87
C ALA A 51 5.65 15.44 9.27
N GLU A 52 4.79 16.13 8.53
CA GLU A 52 4.35 17.49 8.84
C GLU A 52 3.50 17.54 10.12
N GLU A 53 2.59 16.58 10.32
CA GLU A 53 1.78 16.48 11.55
C GLU A 53 2.60 16.17 12.81
N ALA A 54 3.77 15.55 12.65
CA ALA A 54 4.65 15.16 13.75
C ALA A 54 5.58 16.30 14.25
N GLN A 55 5.62 17.44 13.55
CA GLN A 55 6.41 18.62 13.92
C GLN A 55 5.66 19.55 14.88
#